data_AF-A0A550CDF9-F1
#
_entry.id   AF-A0A550CDF9-F1
#
_cell.length_a   1.000
_cell.length_b   1.000
_cell.length_c   1.000
_cell.angle_alpha   90.00
_cell.angle_beta   90.00
_cell.angle_gamma   90.00
#
_symmetry.space_group_name_H-M   'P 1'
#
loop_
_entity.id
_entity.type
_entity.pdbx_description
1 polymer ?
#
loop_
_entity_poly.entity_id
_entity_poly.type
_entity_poly.pdbx_seq_one_letter_code
_entity_poly.pdbx_strand_id
1 'polypeptide(L)'
;MASVDAAPAPAAAESLRSPTRPRSPSPPASANASLARPPAKKARTTSNGPNKKTFKANPKSSKKQKRKNKGDVAPEPCSPEDVLRLDIVDLLGAETVEGIIAEEAQMTAPFEFKEELEVTVSKLSSTGEGLARAPEPRDKWVLVIPFCLPGEKVKVRVYRHARLHSRADLLEVLEPNTELRDMSRVGCKYFAQCAGCQYQELSYEKQLELKRNVVVKAYTHYANVPADWLPEIGTTLPSPEQYGYRTKITPHFNAPPKAAQRDPPPTGEKPEWMRIGFNRAGTQNVMDIEDCPIATPIIRETYGPMREEIHNNIMKYKKGVSLILRDSIDHTDSSDTKHVAVTSHKGDVREKVGDKVFEYPAHSFFQNNNSVLTPLTTYVRDALLPAGAAPLTHLVDTYCGAGLFAITLAAHFATVAGIELSPDSIRSATRNAALNGLPADQCTFRAGDAADIFSAVKDFPAAQTAVVIDPPRKGCDEPFLRQLVDFRPAAVVYVSCNVHTQARDVGWVLREMEKLEGPKYTVESVRGFDLFPQTAHVESVAVLRLSS
;
A
#
# COMPACT_ATOMS: atom_id res chain seq x y z
N MET A 1 -38.56 39.83 -56.89
CA MET A 1 -39.86 39.38 -56.33
C MET A 1 -39.76 39.44 -54.81
N ALA A 2 -40.52 40.36 -54.23
CA ALA A 2 -40.96 40.48 -52.84
C ALA A 2 -41.46 39.12 -52.26
N SER A 3 -41.62 38.82 -50.97
CA SER A 3 -41.49 39.51 -49.68
C SER A 3 -42.11 38.59 -48.59
N VAL A 4 -41.65 38.70 -47.33
CA VAL A 4 -42.33 38.56 -46.01
C VAL A 4 -43.35 37.43 -45.65
N ASP A 5 -43.38 37.23 -44.31
CA ASP A 5 -44.47 36.78 -43.41
C ASP A 5 -44.65 35.27 -43.17
N ALA A 6 -45.11 34.76 -42.02
CA ALA A 6 -45.22 35.14 -40.60
C ALA A 6 -45.95 33.94 -39.94
N ALA A 7 -45.79 33.75 -38.63
CA ALA A 7 -46.47 32.70 -37.83
C ALA A 7 -48.01 32.80 -37.85
N PRO A 8 -48.75 31.78 -37.35
CA PRO A 8 -49.26 31.92 -35.98
C PRO A 8 -49.44 30.60 -35.18
N ALA A 9 -49.57 30.76 -33.85
CA ALA A 9 -50.18 29.80 -32.93
C ALA A 9 -51.71 30.02 -32.83
N PRO A 10 -52.48 29.04 -32.31
CA PRO A 10 -53.42 29.37 -31.22
C PRO A 10 -53.56 28.27 -30.13
N ALA A 11 -54.35 28.60 -29.12
CA ALA A 11 -54.39 28.11 -27.74
C ALA A 11 -55.49 27.06 -27.40
N ALA A 12 -55.35 26.47 -26.18
CA ALA A 12 -56.26 25.92 -25.14
C ALA A 12 -57.80 25.88 -25.38
N ALA A 13 -58.70 25.08 -24.74
CA ALA A 13 -58.82 24.17 -23.57
C ALA A 13 -60.08 23.25 -23.83
N GLU A 14 -60.37 22.11 -23.21
CA GLU A 14 -61.00 21.85 -21.88
C GLU A 14 -61.22 20.31 -21.74
N SER A 15 -60.81 19.67 -20.63
CA SER A 15 -61.60 19.21 -19.46
C SER A 15 -62.39 17.88 -19.60
N LEU A 16 -62.10 16.90 -18.73
CA LEU A 16 -63.08 15.99 -18.08
C LEU A 16 -62.45 15.16 -16.94
N ARG A 17 -62.76 15.60 -15.71
CA ARG A 17 -63.05 14.94 -14.42
C ARG A 17 -62.41 13.60 -13.96
N SER A 18 -62.03 13.67 -12.68
CA SER A 18 -61.64 12.73 -11.61
C SER A 18 -62.47 11.44 -11.44
N PRO A 19 -61.99 10.47 -10.61
CA PRO A 19 -62.42 10.48 -9.20
C PRO A 19 -61.33 10.20 -8.14
N THR A 20 -61.78 10.44 -6.91
CA THR A 20 -61.17 10.64 -5.60
C THR A 20 -60.64 9.41 -4.84
N ARG A 21 -59.47 9.59 -4.19
CA ARG A 21 -59.04 9.29 -2.77
C ARG A 21 -59.31 7.89 -2.14
N PRO A 22 -58.45 7.41 -1.19
CA PRO A 22 -58.31 8.06 0.12
C PRO A 22 -56.89 8.12 0.72
N ARG A 23 -56.77 9.00 1.74
CA ARG A 23 -55.58 9.26 2.57
C ARG A 23 -55.74 8.63 3.95
N SER A 24 -54.58 8.23 4.50
CA SER A 24 -54.15 8.23 5.92
C SER A 24 -54.74 7.14 6.85
N PRO A 25 -53.95 6.60 7.80
CA PRO A 25 -53.48 7.36 8.97
C PRO A 25 -52.01 7.12 9.44
N SER A 26 -51.35 8.18 9.89
CA SER A 26 -50.46 8.15 11.08
C SER A 26 -51.38 8.20 12.33
N PRO A 27 -51.01 7.83 13.59
CA PRO A 27 -49.73 8.04 14.31
C PRO A 27 -49.48 6.83 15.31
N PRO A 28 -48.81 6.86 16.50
CA PRO A 28 -48.28 7.99 17.28
C PRO A 28 -46.88 7.85 17.90
N ALA A 29 -46.36 9.02 18.30
CA ALA A 29 -45.35 9.17 19.33
C ALA A 29 -46.00 9.07 20.73
N SER A 30 -45.34 8.39 21.68
CA SER A 30 -45.10 8.89 23.04
C SER A 30 -44.49 7.82 23.96
N ALA A 31 -43.84 8.34 25.01
CA ALA A 31 -43.63 7.78 26.35
C ALA A 31 -42.25 7.22 26.69
N ASN A 32 -41.54 8.04 27.48
CA ASN A 32 -40.64 7.61 28.54
C ASN A 32 -41.16 6.37 29.28
N ALA A 33 -40.31 5.35 29.43
CA ALA A 33 -40.43 4.39 30.51
C ALA A 33 -39.04 3.84 30.86
N SER A 34 -38.57 4.27 32.02
CA SER A 34 -37.57 3.61 32.85
C SER A 34 -37.93 2.15 33.12
N LEU A 35 -37.06 1.20 32.79
CA LEU A 35 -37.04 -0.15 33.39
C LEU A 35 -35.57 -0.59 33.44
N ALA A 36 -34.93 -0.59 34.61
CA ALA A 36 -35.04 -1.58 35.68
C ALA A 36 -33.84 -2.54 35.63
N ARG A 37 -32.98 -2.41 36.64
CA ARG A 37 -31.97 -3.38 37.09
C ARG A 37 -32.53 -4.81 37.09
N PRO A 38 -31.74 -5.82 36.69
CA PRO A 38 -31.90 -7.17 37.20
C PRO A 38 -31.14 -7.33 38.54
N PRO A 39 -31.60 -8.23 39.41
CA PRO A 39 -31.31 -8.21 40.83
C PRO A 39 -30.00 -8.93 41.20
N ALA A 40 -29.46 -8.53 42.34
CA ALA A 40 -28.36 -9.19 43.00
C ALA A 40 -28.88 -10.23 44.02
N LYS A 41 -28.23 -11.41 43.99
CA LYS A 41 -27.97 -12.38 45.07
C LYS A 41 -29.10 -13.29 45.57
N LYS A 42 -28.77 -14.59 45.65
CA LYS A 42 -28.46 -15.41 46.86
C LYS A 42 -28.67 -16.89 46.50
N ALA A 43 -28.03 -17.92 47.08
CA ALA A 43 -26.95 -18.10 48.05
C ALA A 43 -26.62 -19.62 48.01
N ARG A 44 -25.40 -20.06 48.36
CA ARG A 44 -24.98 -20.74 49.63
C ARG A 44 -24.21 -22.01 49.16
N THR A 45 -23.15 -22.54 49.77
CA THR A 45 -22.72 -22.68 51.18
C THR A 45 -21.24 -23.13 51.17
N THR A 46 -20.31 -22.43 51.84
CA THR A 46 -19.61 -22.80 53.10
C THR A 46 -18.84 -24.13 53.06
N SER A 47 -17.52 -24.18 53.26
CA SER A 47 -16.78 -24.07 54.54
C SER A 47 -15.32 -24.53 54.25
N ASN A 48 -14.24 -24.34 55.01
CA ASN A 48 -13.92 -23.78 56.32
C ASN A 48 -12.37 -23.70 56.42
N GLY A 49 -11.83 -22.62 56.98
CA GLY A 49 -10.72 -22.69 57.96
C GLY A 49 -9.25 -22.81 57.52
N PRO A 50 -8.30 -22.52 58.43
CA PRO A 50 -7.31 -21.44 58.24
C PRO A 50 -5.84 -21.83 58.51
N ASN A 51 -4.84 -21.08 58.01
CA ASN A 51 -3.74 -20.63 58.87
C ASN A 51 -2.76 -19.58 58.28
N LYS A 52 -2.22 -18.82 59.24
CA LYS A 52 -1.19 -17.77 59.22
C LYS A 52 0.11 -18.14 58.49
N LYS A 53 0.81 -17.12 57.97
CA LYS A 53 2.25 -16.81 58.19
C LYS A 53 2.69 -15.61 57.32
N THR A 54 2.83 -14.43 57.93
CA THR A 54 4.12 -13.75 58.22
C THR A 54 4.96 -13.40 56.99
N PHE A 55 5.04 -12.09 56.75
CA PHE A 55 6.00 -11.41 55.90
C PHE A 55 7.45 -11.82 56.21
N LYS A 56 8.19 -12.23 55.17
CA LYS A 56 9.65 -12.15 55.11
C LYS A 56 10.03 -11.45 53.81
N ALA A 57 10.61 -10.27 53.95
CA ALA A 57 11.28 -9.55 52.88
C ALA A 57 12.59 -10.27 52.51
N ASN A 58 12.84 -10.45 51.21
CA ASN A 58 14.20 -10.46 50.64
C ASN A 58 14.14 -10.34 49.10
N PRO A 59 15.24 -10.01 48.41
CA PRO A 59 15.53 -8.65 47.99
C PRO A 59 15.44 -8.47 46.47
N LYS A 60 15.32 -7.20 46.05
CA LYS A 60 15.40 -6.77 44.65
C LYS A 60 16.73 -7.22 44.03
N SER A 61 16.71 -8.32 43.25
CA SER A 61 17.77 -8.58 42.28
C SER A 61 17.41 -7.84 40.99
N SER A 62 18.23 -6.84 40.69
CA SER A 62 18.25 -6.11 39.44
C SER A 62 18.62 -7.06 38.29
N LYS A 63 17.64 -7.68 37.66
CA LYS A 63 17.81 -8.19 36.29
C LYS A 63 17.88 -6.99 35.35
N LYS A 64 19.06 -6.32 35.33
CA LYS A 64 19.53 -5.60 34.15
C LYS A 64 19.70 -6.66 33.06
N GLN A 65 18.61 -6.93 32.35
CA GLN A 65 18.65 -7.66 31.10
C GLN A 65 19.52 -6.81 30.17
N LYS A 66 20.77 -7.23 29.96
CA LYS A 66 21.65 -6.66 28.94
C LYS A 66 20.85 -6.67 27.63
N ARG A 67 20.39 -5.50 27.19
CA ARG A 67 20.00 -5.28 25.79
C ARG A 67 21.24 -5.64 24.98
N LYS A 68 21.29 -6.83 24.39
CA LYS A 68 22.20 -7.08 23.26
C LYS A 68 21.95 -5.95 22.26
N ASN A 69 23.01 -5.27 21.83
CA ASN A 69 22.90 -4.26 20.79
C ASN A 69 22.13 -4.89 19.61
N LYS A 70 21.01 -4.28 19.21
CA LYS A 70 20.25 -4.67 18.02
C LYS A 70 21.08 -4.60 16.71
N GLY A 71 22.32 -4.09 16.78
CA GLY A 71 23.19 -3.81 15.63
C GLY A 71 23.88 -5.03 15.01
N ASP A 72 24.07 -6.13 15.74
CA ASP A 72 24.78 -7.32 15.20
C ASP A 72 23.87 -8.33 14.51
N VAL A 73 22.55 -8.14 14.57
CA VAL A 73 21.60 -9.06 13.92
C VAL A 73 21.44 -8.64 12.47
N ALA A 74 21.65 -9.57 11.54
CA ALA A 74 21.39 -9.33 10.13
C ALA A 74 19.94 -8.86 9.92
N PRO A 75 19.70 -7.91 8.99
CA PRO A 75 18.35 -7.48 8.64
C PRO A 75 17.46 -8.67 8.27
N GLU A 76 16.16 -8.57 8.56
CA GLU A 76 15.18 -9.57 8.14
C GLU A 76 15.15 -9.64 6.60
N PRO A 77 15.16 -10.84 5.99
CA PRO A 77 15.16 -10.98 4.54
C PRO A 77 14.02 -10.21 3.87
N CYS A 78 14.32 -9.57 2.74
CA CYS A 78 13.36 -8.75 1.96
C CYS A 78 12.81 -7.53 2.72
N SER A 79 13.33 -7.20 3.91
CA SER A 79 13.02 -5.96 4.61
C SER A 79 13.71 -4.77 3.93
N PRO A 80 13.23 -3.52 4.11
CA PRO A 80 13.87 -2.35 3.54
C PRO A 80 15.36 -2.21 3.89
N GLU A 81 15.75 -2.64 5.09
CA GLU A 81 17.14 -2.61 5.54
C GLU A 81 17.99 -3.70 4.87
N ASP A 82 17.42 -4.87 4.58
CA ASP A 82 18.10 -5.93 3.84
C ASP A 82 18.30 -5.56 2.37
N VAL A 83 17.29 -4.96 1.75
CA VAL A 83 17.36 -4.44 0.37
C VAL A 83 18.44 -3.38 0.27
N LEU A 84 18.46 -2.41 1.20
CA LEU A 84 19.49 -1.38 1.25
C LEU A 84 20.89 -1.97 1.45
N ARG A 85 21.02 -3.00 2.30
CA ARG A 85 22.29 -3.72 2.49
C ARG A 85 22.79 -4.34 1.19
N LEU A 86 21.92 -4.95 0.39
CA LEU A 86 22.29 -5.50 -0.92
C LEU A 86 22.69 -4.39 -1.91
N ASP A 87 21.96 -3.27 -1.93
CA ASP A 87 22.34 -2.12 -2.77
C ASP A 87 23.73 -1.55 -2.40
N ILE A 88 24.08 -1.56 -1.11
CA ILE A 88 25.40 -1.20 -0.59
C ILE A 88 26.46 -2.23 -1.02
N VAL A 89 26.16 -3.53 -0.93
CA VAL A 89 27.05 -4.59 -1.44
C VAL A 89 27.31 -4.41 -2.94
N ASP A 90 26.27 -4.15 -3.73
CA ASP A 90 26.38 -3.84 -5.16
C ASP A 90 27.16 -2.54 -5.42
N LEU A 91 27.31 -1.65 -4.42
CA LEU A 91 28.08 -0.41 -4.57
C LEU A 91 29.55 -0.63 -4.22
N LEU A 92 29.84 -1.32 -3.11
CA LEU A 92 31.20 -1.49 -2.58
C LEU A 92 31.92 -2.72 -3.16
N GLY A 93 31.17 -3.71 -3.66
CA GLY A 93 31.65 -5.03 -4.02
C GLY A 93 31.57 -6.02 -2.86
N ALA A 94 31.22 -7.27 -3.15
CA ALA A 94 31.06 -8.33 -2.15
C ALA A 94 32.34 -8.57 -1.35
N GLU A 95 33.49 -8.68 -2.03
CA GLU A 95 34.80 -8.89 -1.39
C GLU A 95 35.16 -7.77 -0.41
N THR A 96 34.90 -6.51 -0.78
CA THR A 96 35.12 -5.34 0.09
C THR A 96 34.27 -5.44 1.35
N VAL A 97 32.98 -5.78 1.20
CA VAL A 97 32.06 -5.89 2.34
C VAL A 97 32.41 -7.06 3.24
N GLU A 98 32.80 -8.21 2.66
CA GLU A 98 33.28 -9.36 3.41
C GLU A 98 34.55 -9.01 4.21
N GLY A 99 35.49 -8.27 3.63
CA GLY A 99 36.66 -7.75 4.33
C GLY A 99 36.29 -6.83 5.51
N ILE A 100 35.36 -5.88 5.32
CA ILE A 100 34.89 -4.99 6.40
C ILE A 100 34.23 -5.79 7.53
N ILE A 101 33.45 -6.82 7.19
CA ILE A 101 32.80 -7.69 8.18
C ILE A 101 33.83 -8.54 8.92
N ALA A 102 34.84 -9.07 8.23
CA ALA A 102 35.92 -9.85 8.82
C ALA A 102 36.78 -9.02 9.78
N GLU A 103 36.96 -7.73 9.49
CA GLU A 103 37.64 -6.76 10.36
C GLU A 103 36.75 -6.24 11.52
N GLU A 104 35.51 -6.71 11.64
CA GLU A 104 34.50 -6.23 12.60
C GLU A 104 34.22 -4.71 12.52
N ALA A 105 34.55 -4.08 11.39
CA ALA A 105 34.45 -2.64 11.19
C ALA A 105 33.05 -2.19 10.71
N GLN A 106 32.15 -3.13 10.40
CA GLN A 106 30.83 -2.85 9.81
C GLN A 106 29.89 -2.00 10.68
N MET A 107 30.16 -1.87 11.98
CA MET A 107 29.39 -1.04 12.91
C MET A 107 30.11 0.25 13.32
N THR A 108 31.36 0.42 12.91
CA THR A 108 32.24 1.51 13.35
C THR A 108 32.21 2.63 12.31
N ALA A 109 31.21 3.49 12.40
CA ALA A 109 31.09 4.61 11.48
C ALA A 109 32.26 5.60 11.63
N PRO A 110 32.88 6.06 10.53
CA PRO A 110 34.04 6.94 10.57
C PRO A 110 33.65 8.43 10.58
N PHE A 111 32.51 8.76 11.19
CA PHE A 111 31.91 10.09 11.17
C PHE A 111 31.39 10.50 12.54
N GLU A 112 31.54 11.77 12.88
CA GLU A 112 30.92 12.36 14.06
C GLU A 112 29.45 12.72 13.81
N PHE A 113 28.66 12.80 14.88
CA PHE A 113 27.27 13.25 14.76
C PHE A 113 27.21 14.69 14.26
N LYS A 114 26.40 14.94 13.22
CA LYS A 114 26.28 16.21 12.49
C LYS A 114 27.53 16.65 11.73
N GLU A 115 28.48 15.75 11.47
CA GLU A 115 29.56 16.04 10.54
C GLU A 115 28.99 16.40 9.16
N GLU A 116 29.48 17.51 8.59
CA GLU A 116 29.15 17.97 7.24
C GLU A 116 30.26 17.60 6.28
N LEU A 117 29.89 17.15 5.08
CA LEU A 117 30.85 16.74 4.06
C LEU A 117 30.27 16.91 2.66
N GLU A 118 31.17 17.08 1.70
CA GLU A 118 30.86 17.06 0.28
C GLU A 118 31.10 15.66 -0.28
N VAL A 119 30.13 15.16 -1.04
CA VAL A 119 30.21 13.83 -1.68
C VAL A 119 29.62 13.84 -3.07
N THR A 120 30.07 12.92 -3.91
CA THR A 120 29.47 12.65 -5.22
C THR A 120 28.57 11.43 -5.12
N VAL A 121 27.31 11.60 -5.54
CA VAL A 121 26.32 10.52 -5.51
C VAL A 121 26.63 9.51 -6.62
N SER A 122 26.76 8.24 -6.26
CA SER A 122 27.15 7.17 -7.19
C SER A 122 25.94 6.57 -7.93
N LYS A 123 24.89 6.21 -7.20
CA LYS A 123 23.66 5.59 -7.77
C LYS A 123 22.47 5.79 -6.85
N LEU A 124 21.26 5.44 -7.32
CA LEU A 124 20.08 5.33 -6.47
C LEU A 124 19.95 3.91 -5.90
N SER A 125 19.52 3.84 -4.65
CA SER A 125 19.05 2.62 -4.00
C SER A 125 17.67 2.22 -4.54
N SER A 126 17.24 1.01 -4.21
CA SER A 126 15.92 0.48 -4.56
C SER A 126 14.76 1.21 -3.88
N THR A 127 15.05 2.02 -2.84
CA THR A 127 14.09 2.89 -2.14
C THR A 127 14.08 4.32 -2.69
N GLY A 128 14.89 4.63 -3.69
CA GLY A 128 14.98 5.95 -4.31
C GLY A 128 15.86 6.96 -3.55
N GLU A 129 16.56 6.55 -2.50
CA GLU A 129 17.59 7.35 -1.83
C GLU A 129 18.90 7.25 -2.61
N GLY A 130 19.65 8.34 -2.74
CA GLY A 130 20.98 8.35 -3.33
C GLY A 130 22.00 7.67 -2.42
N LEU A 131 22.93 6.95 -3.03
CA LEU A 131 24.05 6.27 -2.39
C LEU A 131 25.35 6.91 -2.85
N ALA A 132 26.14 7.39 -1.91
CA ALA A 132 27.47 7.93 -2.16
C ALA A 132 28.51 7.13 -1.37
N ARG A 133 29.66 6.85 -1.99
CA ARG A 133 30.84 6.42 -1.22
C ARG A 133 31.37 7.62 -0.45
N ALA A 134 31.79 7.39 0.78
CA ALA A 134 32.46 8.41 1.56
C ALA A 134 33.79 8.85 0.91
N PRO A 135 34.26 10.08 1.14
CA PRO A 135 35.56 10.51 0.62
C PRO A 135 36.71 9.73 1.26
N GLU A 136 37.83 9.58 0.54
CA GLU A 136 39.07 9.02 1.09
C GLU A 136 39.50 9.77 2.37
N PRO A 137 40.06 9.06 3.38
CA PRO A 137 40.38 7.62 3.41
C PRO A 137 39.24 6.71 3.90
N ARG A 138 37.97 7.17 3.81
CA ARG A 138 36.78 6.49 4.39
C ARG A 138 35.90 5.81 3.33
N ASP A 139 36.40 5.63 2.12
CA ASP A 139 35.68 5.19 0.91
C ASP A 139 35.00 3.82 1.00
N LYS A 140 35.38 3.01 1.98
CA LYS A 140 34.71 1.76 2.38
C LYS A 140 33.35 1.96 3.09
N TRP A 141 32.92 3.20 3.33
CA TRP A 141 31.65 3.51 4.00
C TRP A 141 30.65 4.20 3.06
N VAL A 142 29.37 3.87 3.17
CA VAL A 142 28.32 4.46 2.31
C VAL A 142 27.50 5.50 3.05
N LEU A 143 27.12 6.57 2.36
CA LEU A 143 26.13 7.55 2.80
C LEU A 143 24.83 7.35 2.03
N VAL A 144 23.72 7.29 2.76
CA VAL A 144 22.35 7.20 2.24
C VAL A 144 21.71 8.58 2.39
N ILE A 145 21.38 9.19 1.26
CA ILE A 145 21.04 10.61 1.15
C ILE A 145 19.72 10.73 0.37
N PRO A 146 18.66 11.32 0.94
CA PRO A 146 17.41 11.52 0.22
C PRO A 146 17.52 12.69 -0.79
N PHE A 147 16.72 12.65 -1.85
CA PHE A 147 16.52 13.74 -2.82
C PHE A 147 17.76 14.18 -3.63
N CYS A 148 18.77 13.33 -3.72
CA CYS A 148 19.91 13.53 -4.60
C CYS A 148 19.94 12.48 -5.71
N LEU A 149 20.55 12.82 -6.83
CA LEU A 149 20.59 12.00 -8.04
C LEU A 149 22.02 11.56 -8.36
N PRO A 150 22.20 10.44 -9.10
CA PRO A 150 23.52 9.98 -9.51
C PRO A 150 24.29 11.05 -10.29
N GLY A 151 25.59 11.18 -10.02
CA GLY A 151 26.48 12.16 -10.63
C GLY A 151 26.47 13.53 -9.95
N GLU A 152 25.55 13.80 -9.01
CA GLU A 152 25.52 15.09 -8.31
C GLU A 152 26.63 15.21 -7.26
N LYS A 153 27.22 16.41 -7.17
CA LYS A 153 28.03 16.79 -6.02
C LYS A 153 27.14 17.49 -5.00
N VAL A 154 27.08 16.97 -3.78
CA VAL A 154 26.15 17.42 -2.74
C VAL A 154 26.87 17.67 -1.42
N LYS A 155 26.37 18.66 -0.67
CA LYS A 155 26.73 18.89 0.72
C LYS A 155 25.72 18.19 1.61
N VAL A 156 26.19 17.35 2.52
CA VAL A 156 25.33 16.54 3.40
C VAL A 156 25.71 16.66 4.86
N ARG A 157 24.80 16.27 5.75
CA ARG A 157 25.03 16.20 7.20
C ARG A 157 24.65 14.85 7.78
N VAL A 158 25.61 14.14 8.36
CA VAL A 158 25.38 12.82 8.95
C VAL A 158 24.58 12.93 10.24
N TYR A 159 23.53 12.12 10.41
CA TYR A 159 22.71 12.15 11.63
C TYR A 159 22.45 10.77 12.25
N ARG A 160 22.76 9.68 11.55
CA ARG A 160 22.55 8.32 12.08
C ARG A 160 23.51 7.33 11.44
N HIS A 161 24.03 6.43 12.25
CA HIS A 161 24.87 5.32 11.80
C HIS A 161 24.10 4.00 11.86
N ALA A 162 24.40 3.13 10.91
CA ALA A 162 23.88 1.78 10.79
C ALA A 162 24.99 0.87 10.24
N ARG A 163 24.68 -0.39 9.99
CA ARG A 163 25.66 -1.36 9.50
C ARG A 163 26.10 -0.98 8.08
N LEU A 164 27.41 -0.78 7.88
CA LEU A 164 28.08 -0.43 6.62
C LEU A 164 27.73 0.95 6.03
N HIS A 165 26.85 1.72 6.69
CA HIS A 165 26.42 3.00 6.15
C HIS A 165 25.98 4.00 7.22
N SER A 166 25.94 5.26 6.82
CA SER A 166 25.33 6.35 7.59
C SER A 166 24.19 6.97 6.80
N ARG A 167 23.15 7.45 7.49
CA ARG A 167 22.12 8.31 6.91
C ARG A 167 22.53 9.77 7.09
N ALA A 168 22.31 10.55 6.04
CA ALA A 168 22.62 11.97 6.02
C ALA A 168 21.46 12.81 5.47
N ASP A 169 21.31 14.02 5.99
CA ASP A 169 20.43 15.04 5.41
C ASP A 169 21.12 15.64 4.19
N LEU A 170 20.37 15.88 3.11
CA LEU A 170 20.81 16.75 2.03
C LEU A 170 20.72 18.21 2.48
N LEU A 171 21.85 18.93 2.48
CA LEU A 171 21.88 20.36 2.81
C LEU A 171 21.81 21.22 1.54
N GLU A 172 22.59 20.85 0.52
CA GLU A 172 22.73 21.63 -0.71
C GLU A 172 23.19 20.73 -1.86
N VAL A 173 22.68 21.00 -3.07
CA VAL A 173 23.20 20.42 -4.32
C VAL A 173 24.18 21.43 -4.91
N LEU A 174 25.47 21.11 -4.86
CA LEU A 174 26.56 21.99 -5.31
C LEU A 174 26.71 21.95 -6.83
N GLU A 175 26.68 20.74 -7.40
CA GLU A 175 26.74 20.50 -8.84
C GLU A 175 25.59 19.56 -9.23
N PRO A 176 24.49 20.09 -9.81
CA PRO A 176 23.34 19.28 -10.18
C PRO A 176 23.60 18.48 -11.46
N ASN A 177 22.99 17.30 -11.56
CA ASN A 177 22.97 16.53 -12.80
C ASN A 177 21.86 17.10 -13.70
N THR A 178 22.22 17.96 -14.66
CA THR A 178 21.28 18.65 -15.54
C THR A 178 20.57 17.76 -16.55
N GLU A 179 21.05 16.53 -16.78
CA GLU A 179 20.38 15.55 -17.64
C GLU A 179 19.19 14.90 -16.92
N LEU A 180 19.35 14.62 -15.61
CA LEU A 180 18.31 13.96 -14.80
C LEU A 180 17.42 14.96 -14.05
N ARG A 181 18.01 15.95 -13.38
CA ARG A 181 17.30 16.91 -12.51
C ARG A 181 16.64 18.00 -13.34
N ASP A 182 15.32 18.08 -13.25
CA ASP A 182 14.54 19.21 -13.77
C ASP A 182 13.48 19.64 -12.75
N MET A 183 13.74 20.76 -12.09
CA MET A 183 12.84 21.29 -11.06
C MET A 183 11.55 21.87 -11.65
N SER A 184 11.46 22.12 -12.97
CA SER A 184 10.21 22.59 -13.59
C SER A 184 9.12 21.51 -13.62
N ARG A 185 9.48 20.24 -13.46
CA ARG A 185 8.56 19.08 -13.38
C ARG A 185 7.91 18.92 -12.00
N VAL A 186 8.47 19.57 -10.98
CA VAL A 186 8.06 19.40 -9.59
C VAL A 186 6.71 20.09 -9.37
N GLY A 187 5.65 19.28 -9.25
CA GLY A 187 4.29 19.77 -9.01
C GLY A 187 4.00 20.12 -7.56
N CYS A 188 4.87 19.75 -6.61
CA CYS A 188 4.65 19.94 -5.18
C CYS A 188 5.70 20.86 -4.54
N LYS A 189 5.26 21.96 -3.92
CA LYS A 189 6.16 22.89 -3.20
C LYS A 189 6.87 22.28 -1.98
N TYR A 190 6.41 21.11 -1.51
CA TYR A 190 6.99 20.36 -0.40
C TYR A 190 7.90 19.21 -0.83
N PHE A 191 8.13 19.07 -2.13
CA PHE A 191 9.11 18.12 -2.65
C PHE A 191 10.49 18.40 -2.06
N ALA A 192 11.33 17.36 -1.95
CA ALA A 192 12.59 17.36 -1.21
C ALA A 192 12.51 17.61 0.31
N GLN A 193 11.30 17.60 0.90
CA GLN A 193 11.09 17.70 2.34
C GLN A 193 10.08 16.68 2.85
N CYS A 194 8.93 16.55 2.19
CA CYS A 194 7.92 15.55 2.51
C CYS A 194 8.42 14.14 2.18
N ALA A 195 8.15 13.15 3.04
CA ALA A 195 8.53 11.76 2.82
C ALA A 195 7.73 11.04 1.70
N GLY A 196 6.74 11.70 1.10
CA GLY A 196 5.75 11.06 0.23
C GLY A 196 6.21 10.76 -1.19
N CYS A 197 7.01 11.63 -1.80
CA CYS A 197 7.45 11.50 -3.21
C CYS A 197 8.98 11.57 -3.28
N GLN A 198 9.57 10.78 -4.17
CA GLN A 198 11.04 10.68 -4.33
C GLN A 198 11.52 11.20 -5.69
N TYR A 199 10.68 11.26 -6.72
CA TYR A 199 11.12 11.37 -8.12
C TYR A 199 10.53 12.55 -8.91
N GLN A 200 9.95 13.57 -8.28
CA GLN A 200 9.25 14.62 -9.02
C GLN A 200 10.16 15.45 -9.95
N GLU A 201 11.46 15.46 -9.72
CA GLU A 201 12.45 16.13 -10.57
C GLU A 201 12.88 15.31 -11.79
N LEU A 202 12.54 14.02 -11.84
CA LEU A 202 12.91 13.10 -12.92
C LEU A 202 11.85 13.10 -14.04
N SER A 203 12.28 12.84 -15.28
CA SER A 203 11.33 12.51 -16.36
C SER A 203 10.58 11.24 -16.02
N TYR A 204 9.35 11.11 -16.51
CA TYR A 204 8.51 9.97 -16.16
C TYR A 204 9.10 8.64 -16.68
N GLU A 205 9.69 8.67 -17.86
CA GLU A 205 10.40 7.54 -18.46
C GLU A 205 11.52 7.05 -17.55
N LYS A 206 12.27 7.98 -16.94
CA LYS A 206 13.33 7.62 -15.99
C LYS A 206 12.76 7.00 -14.71
N GLN A 207 11.60 7.46 -14.24
CA GLN A 207 10.93 6.82 -13.10
C GLN A 207 10.57 5.36 -13.41
N LEU A 208 10.02 5.09 -14.60
CA LEU A 208 9.67 3.74 -15.03
C LEU A 208 10.89 2.82 -15.18
N GLU A 209 12.00 3.36 -15.70
CA GLU A 209 13.29 2.65 -15.80
C GLU A 209 13.83 2.31 -14.41
N LEU A 210 13.84 3.26 -13.47
CA LEU A 210 14.27 3.02 -12.09
C LEU A 210 13.42 1.95 -11.42
N LYS A 211 12.10 1.99 -11.60
CA LYS A 211 11.17 0.98 -11.08
C LYS A 211 11.42 -0.40 -11.67
N ARG A 212 11.72 -0.49 -12.98
CA ARG A 212 12.13 -1.75 -13.63
C ARG A 212 13.39 -2.29 -12.97
N ASN A 213 14.38 -1.44 -12.74
CA ASN A 213 15.65 -1.83 -12.13
C ASN A 213 15.48 -2.36 -10.70
N VAL A 214 14.47 -1.87 -9.95
CA VAL A 214 14.11 -2.45 -8.64
C VAL A 214 13.63 -3.89 -8.77
N VAL A 215 12.79 -4.20 -9.77
CA VAL A 215 12.34 -5.57 -10.05
C VAL A 215 13.52 -6.45 -10.50
N VAL A 216 14.40 -5.95 -11.37
CA VAL A 216 15.62 -6.67 -11.78
C VAL A 216 16.46 -7.07 -10.57
N LYS A 217 16.82 -6.10 -9.71
CA LYS A 217 17.59 -6.37 -8.49
C LYS A 217 16.89 -7.35 -7.56
N ALA A 218 15.56 -7.26 -7.44
CA ALA A 218 14.80 -8.17 -6.60
C ALA A 218 14.94 -9.62 -7.05
N TYR A 219 14.77 -9.90 -8.34
CA TYR A 219 14.91 -11.25 -8.88
C TYR A 219 16.35 -11.75 -8.85
N THR A 220 17.32 -10.89 -9.17
CA THR A 220 18.75 -11.22 -9.06
C THR A 220 19.14 -11.66 -7.65
N HIS A 221 18.67 -10.94 -6.62
CA HIS A 221 19.13 -11.16 -5.26
C HIS A 221 18.29 -12.15 -4.44
N TYR A 222 16.99 -12.29 -4.73
CA TYR A 222 16.08 -13.05 -3.87
C TYR A 222 15.51 -14.31 -4.51
N ALA A 223 15.49 -14.42 -5.84
CA ALA A 223 14.92 -15.60 -6.49
C ALA A 223 15.75 -16.85 -6.18
N ASN A 224 17.08 -16.74 -6.03
CA ASN A 224 17.96 -17.87 -5.70
C ASN A 224 17.74 -19.08 -6.64
N VAL A 225 17.70 -18.79 -7.95
CA VAL A 225 17.55 -19.77 -9.04
C VAL A 225 18.59 -19.45 -10.13
N PRO A 226 18.93 -20.42 -10.98
CA PRO A 226 19.71 -20.16 -12.19
C PRO A 226 19.11 -19.04 -13.04
N ALA A 227 19.96 -18.20 -13.63
CA ALA A 227 19.52 -17.01 -14.37
C ALA A 227 18.70 -17.36 -15.63
N ASP A 228 18.93 -18.54 -16.21
CA ASP A 228 18.21 -19.08 -17.37
C ASP A 228 16.78 -19.55 -17.04
N TRP A 229 16.42 -19.67 -15.76
CA TRP A 229 15.05 -19.97 -15.34
C TRP A 229 14.14 -18.74 -15.33
N LEU A 230 14.74 -17.54 -15.42
CA LEU A 230 14.02 -16.28 -15.34
C LEU A 230 14.04 -15.58 -16.71
N PRO A 231 12.91 -15.03 -17.16
CA PRO A 231 12.87 -14.23 -18.37
C PRO A 231 13.54 -12.86 -18.11
N GLU A 232 13.84 -12.14 -19.20
CA GLU A 232 14.18 -10.73 -19.05
C GLU A 232 13.01 -9.97 -18.41
N ILE A 233 13.31 -9.18 -17.38
CA ILE A 233 12.30 -8.35 -16.73
C ILE A 233 11.79 -7.29 -17.73
N GLY A 234 10.50 -7.33 -18.02
CA GLY A 234 9.86 -6.41 -18.96
C GLY A 234 9.87 -4.96 -18.49
N THR A 235 9.52 -4.03 -19.40
CA THR A 235 9.38 -2.62 -19.05
C THR A 235 8.25 -2.39 -18.05
N THR A 236 8.43 -1.46 -17.12
CA THR A 236 7.37 -1.04 -16.19
C THR A 236 6.23 -0.39 -16.96
N LEU A 237 5.01 -0.86 -16.75
CA LEU A 237 3.83 -0.27 -17.37
C LEU A 237 3.46 1.04 -16.66
N PRO A 238 3.19 2.12 -17.43
CA PRO A 238 2.91 3.42 -16.88
C PRO A 238 1.53 3.49 -16.20
N SER A 239 1.40 4.40 -15.25
CA SER A 239 0.11 4.90 -14.79
C SER A 239 -0.49 5.81 -15.86
N PRO A 240 -1.80 5.72 -16.14
CA PRO A 240 -2.48 6.71 -16.98
C PRO A 240 -2.41 8.13 -16.39
N GLU A 241 -2.41 8.26 -15.07
CA GLU A 241 -2.31 9.53 -14.37
C GLU A 241 -1.06 9.60 -13.49
N GLN A 242 -0.29 10.69 -13.58
CA GLN A 242 0.94 10.91 -12.80
C GLN A 242 0.74 11.80 -11.56
N TYR A 243 -0.33 12.59 -11.56
CA TYR A 243 -0.82 13.46 -10.49
C TYR A 243 -2.34 13.31 -10.42
N GLY A 244 -2.97 13.70 -9.32
CA GLY A 244 -4.42 13.54 -9.16
C GLY A 244 -4.91 12.09 -8.99
N TYR A 245 -4.03 11.08 -9.06
CA TYR A 245 -4.44 9.67 -9.08
C TYR A 245 -4.80 9.10 -7.70
N ARG A 246 -4.32 9.71 -6.62
CA ARG A 246 -4.29 9.08 -5.29
C ARG A 246 -5.63 9.23 -4.59
N THR A 247 -6.43 8.17 -4.59
CA THR A 247 -7.78 8.11 -4.04
C THR A 247 -7.83 8.02 -2.51
N LYS A 248 -6.69 7.93 -1.82
CA LYS A 248 -6.62 7.94 -0.35
C LYS A 248 -5.36 8.61 0.18
N ILE A 249 -5.55 9.55 1.10
CA ILE A 249 -4.48 10.13 1.90
C ILE A 249 -4.81 10.05 3.40
N THR A 250 -3.76 10.03 4.22
CA THR A 250 -3.87 9.93 5.69
C THR A 250 -2.99 10.97 6.40
N PRO A 251 -3.25 12.28 6.20
CA PRO A 251 -2.53 13.30 6.93
C PRO A 251 -2.78 13.18 8.43
N HIS A 252 -1.84 13.61 9.25
CA HIS A 252 -1.92 13.48 10.70
C HIS A 252 -1.49 14.75 11.41
N PHE A 253 -1.86 14.85 12.69
CA PHE A 253 -1.49 15.95 13.56
C PHE A 253 -1.26 15.45 14.99
N ASN A 254 -0.51 16.23 15.76
CA ASN A 254 -0.17 15.91 17.14
C ASN A 254 -1.23 16.44 18.12
N ALA A 255 -1.36 15.80 19.28
CA ALA A 255 -2.18 16.33 20.36
C ALA A 255 -1.61 17.67 20.87
N PRO A 256 -2.46 18.58 21.36
CA PRO A 256 -2.00 19.76 22.10
C PRO A 256 -1.08 19.34 23.27
N PRO A 257 0.12 19.92 23.38
CA PRO A 257 0.99 19.67 24.52
C PRO A 257 0.32 20.14 25.81
N LYS A 258 0.68 19.53 26.94
CA LYS A 258 0.11 19.88 28.26
C LYS A 258 0.25 21.37 28.61
N ALA A 259 1.32 22.02 28.13
CA ALA A 259 1.54 23.44 28.32
C ALA A 259 0.47 24.28 27.59
N ALA A 260 0.17 23.97 26.32
CA ALA A 260 -0.87 24.64 25.55
C ALA A 260 -2.27 24.43 26.13
N GLN A 261 -2.52 23.34 26.87
CA GLN A 261 -3.79 23.15 27.57
C GLN A 261 -3.97 24.09 28.78
N ARG A 262 -2.87 24.61 29.34
CA ARG A 262 -2.91 25.59 30.44
C ARG A 262 -2.93 27.02 29.93
N ASP A 263 -2.16 27.26 28.87
CA ASP A 263 -1.99 28.56 28.23
C ASP A 263 -2.15 28.39 26.71
N PRO A 264 -3.39 28.51 26.19
CA PRO A 264 -3.66 28.35 24.76
C PRO A 264 -2.93 29.42 23.93
N PRO A 265 -2.49 29.08 22.72
CA PRO A 265 -1.87 30.06 21.83
C PRO A 265 -2.86 31.21 21.52
N PRO A 266 -2.37 32.44 21.30
CA PRO A 266 -3.20 33.55 20.86
C PRO A 266 -3.99 33.21 19.59
N THR A 267 -5.18 33.80 19.47
CA THR A 267 -6.05 33.60 18.30
C THR A 267 -5.31 34.00 17.02
N GLY A 268 -5.20 33.06 16.06
CA GLY A 268 -4.53 33.26 14.78
C GLY A 268 -3.08 32.79 14.74
N GLU A 269 -2.43 32.56 15.89
CA GLU A 269 -1.10 31.95 15.93
C GLU A 269 -1.17 30.42 15.76
N LYS A 270 -0.38 29.89 14.82
CA LYS A 270 -0.28 28.46 14.55
C LYS A 270 1.10 27.94 14.97
N PRO A 271 1.29 27.55 16.24
CA PRO A 271 2.57 27.01 16.70
C PRO A 271 2.89 25.67 16.03
N GLU A 272 4.17 25.26 16.07
CA GLU A 272 4.67 24.05 15.39
C GLU A 272 3.93 22.75 15.77
N TRP A 273 3.38 22.64 16.99
CA TRP A 273 2.61 21.45 17.37
C TRP A 273 1.21 21.37 16.73
N MET A 274 0.73 22.46 16.13
CA MET A 274 -0.57 22.57 15.44
C MET A 274 -0.49 22.21 13.94
N ARG A 275 0.69 21.78 13.47
CA ARG A 275 0.88 21.35 12.08
C ARG A 275 0.02 20.13 11.76
N ILE A 276 -0.59 20.16 10.57
CA ILE A 276 -1.37 19.06 10.01
C ILE A 276 -0.74 18.69 8.67
N GLY A 277 -0.48 17.43 8.40
CA GLY A 277 0.10 17.02 7.12
C GLY A 277 0.79 15.68 7.19
N PHE A 278 1.97 15.57 6.59
CA PHE A 278 2.72 14.33 6.49
C PHE A 278 4.08 14.45 7.18
N ASN A 279 4.78 13.33 7.34
CA ASN A 279 6.10 13.35 7.95
C ASN A 279 7.14 13.95 7.01
N ARG A 280 8.07 14.71 7.60
CA ARG A 280 9.32 15.10 6.95
C ARG A 280 10.20 13.87 6.71
N ALA A 281 10.79 13.78 5.52
CA ALA A 281 11.72 12.72 5.16
C ALA A 281 12.82 12.53 6.23
N GLY A 282 13.13 11.28 6.54
CA GLY A 282 14.11 10.91 7.56
C GLY A 282 13.65 11.08 9.01
N THR A 283 12.47 11.63 9.28
CA THR A 283 11.98 11.92 10.65
C THR A 283 10.52 11.50 10.87
N GLN A 284 10.06 11.54 12.12
CA GLN A 284 8.63 11.39 12.47
C GLN A 284 7.95 12.76 12.70
N ASN A 285 8.59 13.85 12.30
CA ASN A 285 8.07 15.19 12.54
C ASN A 285 7.03 15.54 11.47
N VAL A 286 5.88 16.01 11.93
CA VAL A 286 4.77 16.44 11.07
C VAL A 286 5.12 17.78 10.41
N MET A 287 5.00 17.83 9.09
CA MET A 287 5.04 19.04 8.30
C MET A 287 3.64 19.61 8.12
N ASP A 288 3.52 20.93 8.07
CA ASP A 288 2.27 21.58 7.70
C ASP A 288 2.12 21.56 6.18
N ILE A 289 1.24 20.70 5.68
CA ILE A 289 1.04 20.49 4.24
C ILE A 289 -0.42 20.75 3.94
N GLU A 290 -0.75 21.86 3.26
CA GLU A 290 -2.15 22.20 2.98
C GLU A 290 -2.72 21.52 1.74
N ASP A 291 -1.86 21.05 0.83
CA ASP A 291 -2.26 20.43 -0.43
C ASP A 291 -1.32 19.28 -0.81
N CYS A 292 -1.86 18.29 -1.53
CA CYS A 292 -1.13 17.14 -2.05
C CYS A 292 -1.48 16.95 -3.53
N PRO A 293 -0.63 17.40 -4.47
CA PRO A 293 -0.93 17.36 -5.91
C PRO A 293 -1.16 15.97 -6.50
N ILE A 294 -0.67 14.91 -5.84
CA ILE A 294 -0.92 13.54 -6.28
C ILE A 294 -2.29 13.01 -5.83
N ALA A 295 -2.97 13.67 -4.88
CA ALA A 295 -4.31 13.31 -4.43
C ALA A 295 -5.39 13.79 -5.41
N THR A 296 -6.52 13.08 -5.45
CA THR A 296 -7.63 13.40 -6.35
C THR A 296 -8.22 14.79 -6.05
N PRO A 297 -8.85 15.45 -7.04
CA PRO A 297 -9.41 16.80 -6.87
C PRO A 297 -10.34 16.92 -5.66
N ILE A 298 -11.25 15.98 -5.46
CA ILE A 298 -12.21 16.02 -4.35
C ILE A 298 -11.52 15.95 -2.97
N ILE A 299 -10.42 15.20 -2.86
CA ILE A 299 -9.62 15.15 -1.64
C ILE A 299 -8.96 16.51 -1.39
N ARG A 300 -8.36 17.11 -2.42
CA ARG A 300 -7.68 18.41 -2.33
C ARG A 300 -8.66 19.52 -1.93
N GLU A 301 -9.85 19.52 -2.53
CA GLU A 301 -10.96 20.43 -2.22
C GLU A 301 -11.45 20.27 -0.77
N THR A 302 -11.57 19.02 -0.28
CA THR A 302 -12.07 18.74 1.07
C THR A 302 -11.03 19.01 2.16
N TYR A 303 -9.74 18.87 1.84
CA TYR A 303 -8.69 18.89 2.85
C TYR A 303 -8.52 20.26 3.53
N GLY A 304 -8.62 21.35 2.76
CA GLY A 304 -8.53 22.73 3.30
C GLY A 304 -9.57 23.01 4.40
N PRO A 305 -10.88 22.92 4.10
CA PRO A 305 -11.94 23.11 5.10
C PRO A 305 -11.81 22.19 6.32
N MET A 306 -11.41 20.91 6.10
CA MET A 306 -11.18 19.97 7.19
C MET A 306 -10.05 20.42 8.12
N ARG A 307 -8.96 20.98 7.58
CA ARG A 307 -7.85 21.53 8.39
C ARG A 307 -8.32 22.69 9.25
N GLU A 308 -9.14 23.58 8.71
CA GLU A 308 -9.70 24.72 9.46
C GLU A 308 -10.59 24.25 10.60
N GLU A 309 -11.45 23.26 10.36
CA GLU A 309 -12.29 22.66 11.41
C GLU A 309 -11.43 22.03 12.52
N ILE A 310 -10.34 21.34 12.16
CA ILE A 310 -9.41 20.75 13.13
C ILE A 310 -8.71 21.85 13.91
N HIS A 311 -8.20 22.90 13.28
CA HIS A 311 -7.56 24.03 13.98
C HIS A 311 -8.51 24.67 14.99
N ASN A 312 -9.77 24.90 14.61
CA ASN A 312 -10.80 25.46 15.49
C ASN A 312 -11.14 24.56 16.69
N ASN A 313 -10.93 23.25 16.56
CA ASN A 313 -11.27 22.26 17.59
C ASN A 313 -10.04 21.58 18.21
N ILE A 314 -8.81 21.98 17.88
CA ILE A 314 -7.60 21.18 18.16
C ILE A 314 -7.42 20.93 19.67
N MET A 315 -7.83 21.89 20.50
CA MET A 315 -7.77 21.82 21.96
C MET A 315 -8.65 20.72 22.57
N LYS A 316 -9.66 20.23 21.83
CA LYS A 316 -10.54 19.13 22.27
C LYS A 316 -9.88 17.75 22.11
N TYR A 317 -8.83 17.64 21.30
CA TYR A 317 -8.17 16.36 21.03
C TYR A 317 -7.22 15.99 22.16
N LYS A 318 -7.38 14.79 22.71
CA LYS A 318 -6.51 14.26 23.77
C LYS A 318 -5.31 13.47 23.25
N LYS A 319 -5.33 13.11 21.97
CA LYS A 319 -4.32 12.30 21.28
C LYS A 319 -4.14 12.84 19.86
N GLY A 320 -2.96 12.62 19.30
CA GLY A 320 -2.74 12.84 17.88
C GLY A 320 -3.63 11.90 17.07
N VAL A 321 -4.01 12.34 15.87
CA VAL A 321 -4.95 11.62 15.02
C VAL A 321 -4.36 11.52 13.62
N SER A 322 -4.46 10.33 13.04
CA SER A 322 -4.34 10.13 11.59
C SER A 322 -5.72 10.28 10.98
N LEU A 323 -5.85 11.30 10.13
CA LEU A 323 -7.07 11.54 9.37
C LEU A 323 -7.17 10.50 8.25
N ILE A 324 -8.36 10.36 7.70
CA ILE A 324 -8.59 9.64 6.46
C ILE A 324 -9.34 10.60 5.54
N LEU A 325 -8.86 10.74 4.31
CA LEU A 325 -9.61 11.33 3.21
C LEU A 325 -9.55 10.32 2.08
N ARG A 326 -10.71 9.84 1.67
CA ARG A 326 -10.82 8.83 0.63
C ARG A 326 -11.83 9.24 -0.41
N ASP A 327 -11.42 9.24 -1.65
CA ASP A 327 -12.29 9.48 -2.79
C ASP A 327 -13.32 8.34 -2.92
N SER A 328 -14.55 8.71 -3.21
CA SER A 328 -15.68 7.82 -3.43
C SER A 328 -16.60 8.44 -4.47
N ILE A 329 -17.16 7.61 -5.33
CA ILE A 329 -18.35 7.97 -6.11
C ILE A 329 -19.50 8.24 -5.14
N ASP A 330 -20.26 9.31 -5.39
CA ASP A 330 -21.43 9.68 -4.58
C ASP A 330 -22.53 8.62 -4.76
N HIS A 331 -22.92 7.96 -3.67
CA HIS A 331 -23.97 6.92 -3.68
C HIS A 331 -25.34 7.44 -4.14
N THR A 332 -25.58 8.75 -4.05
CA THR A 332 -26.84 9.40 -4.43
C THR A 332 -26.87 9.82 -5.90
N ASP A 333 -25.73 9.81 -6.57
CA ASP A 333 -25.60 10.19 -7.97
C ASP A 333 -25.77 8.95 -8.86
N SER A 334 -26.70 9.03 -9.81
CA SER A 334 -26.94 7.96 -10.78
C SER A 334 -25.98 8.01 -11.97
N SER A 335 -25.20 9.08 -12.12
CA SER A 335 -24.27 9.25 -13.25
C SER A 335 -22.89 8.64 -13.04
N ASP A 336 -22.58 8.17 -11.82
CA ASP A 336 -21.24 7.73 -11.37
C ASP A 336 -20.13 8.78 -11.58
N THR A 337 -20.47 10.05 -11.84
CA THR A 337 -19.46 11.09 -12.20
C THR A 337 -19.17 12.05 -11.06
N LYS A 338 -20.08 12.15 -10.08
CA LYS A 338 -19.89 12.98 -8.91
C LYS A 338 -19.11 12.23 -7.84
N HIS A 339 -18.04 12.86 -7.35
CA HIS A 339 -17.19 12.32 -6.30
C HIS A 339 -17.40 13.07 -4.97
N VAL A 340 -17.18 12.36 -3.85
CA VAL A 340 -17.20 12.87 -2.49
C VAL A 340 -16.00 12.34 -1.70
N ALA A 341 -15.45 13.14 -0.80
CA ALA A 341 -14.38 12.68 0.09
C ALA A 341 -14.96 12.11 1.39
N VAL A 342 -14.80 10.80 1.57
CA VAL A 342 -15.16 10.08 2.79
C VAL A 342 -14.08 10.32 3.84
N THR A 343 -14.46 10.98 4.94
CA THR A 343 -13.56 11.35 6.05
C THR A 343 -13.74 10.52 7.32
N SER A 344 -14.76 9.65 7.35
CA SER A 344 -15.00 8.70 8.43
C SER A 344 -14.28 7.38 8.17
N HIS A 345 -13.59 6.85 9.17
CA HIS A 345 -12.95 5.54 9.09
C HIS A 345 -13.93 4.41 8.79
N LYS A 346 -15.19 4.56 9.23
CA LYS A 346 -16.26 3.59 9.01
C LYS A 346 -17.22 4.01 7.89
N GLY A 347 -16.90 5.07 7.16
CA GLY A 347 -17.70 5.49 6.00
C GLY A 347 -17.62 4.42 4.91
N ASP A 348 -18.70 4.27 4.15
CA ASP A 348 -18.72 3.43 2.97
C ASP A 348 -18.10 4.20 1.80
N VAL A 349 -17.31 3.49 1.00
CA VAL A 349 -16.69 3.99 -0.22
C VAL A 349 -17.23 3.18 -1.38
N ARG A 350 -17.54 3.87 -2.48
CA ARG A 350 -17.87 3.28 -3.77
C ARG A 350 -16.83 3.69 -4.80
N GLU A 351 -16.38 2.74 -5.59
CA GLU A 351 -15.41 2.96 -6.65
C GLU A 351 -15.77 2.11 -7.87
N LYS A 352 -15.31 2.51 -9.05
CA LYS A 352 -15.54 1.80 -10.30
C LYS A 352 -14.21 1.40 -10.93
N VAL A 353 -14.11 0.16 -11.39
CA VAL A 353 -12.94 -0.35 -12.14
C VAL A 353 -13.46 -0.96 -13.43
N GLY A 354 -13.19 -0.29 -14.56
CA GLY A 354 -13.84 -0.60 -15.83
C GLY A 354 -15.36 -0.44 -15.71
N ASP A 355 -16.09 -1.53 -15.95
CA ASP A 355 -17.55 -1.59 -15.81
C ASP A 355 -18.00 -2.11 -14.43
N LYS A 356 -17.06 -2.50 -13.55
CA LYS A 356 -17.37 -3.12 -12.25
C LYS A 356 -17.41 -2.09 -11.12
N VAL A 357 -18.38 -2.24 -10.22
CA VAL A 357 -18.58 -1.37 -9.05
C VAL A 357 -18.15 -2.10 -7.78
N PHE A 358 -17.38 -1.42 -6.93
CA PHE A 358 -16.87 -1.95 -5.67
C PHE A 358 -17.31 -1.06 -4.52
N GLU A 359 -17.84 -1.67 -3.47
CA GLU A 359 -18.18 -1.04 -2.21
C GLU A 359 -17.41 -1.68 -1.05
N TYR A 360 -16.79 -0.83 -0.23
CA TYR A 360 -16.00 -1.27 0.91
C TYR A 360 -15.86 -0.18 1.97
N PRO A 361 -15.61 -0.52 3.24
CA PRO A 361 -15.38 0.48 4.28
C PRO A 361 -14.10 1.29 4.03
N ALA A 362 -14.10 2.60 4.31
CA ALA A 362 -12.99 3.50 4.01
C ALA A 362 -11.64 3.08 4.61
N HIS A 363 -11.64 2.47 5.79
CA HIS A 363 -10.44 1.93 6.45
C HIS A 363 -9.89 0.67 5.78
N SER A 364 -10.71 -0.07 5.02
CA SER A 364 -10.31 -1.31 4.35
C SER A 364 -9.29 -1.04 3.24
N PHE A 365 -8.50 -2.05 2.89
CA PHE A 365 -7.58 -1.95 1.77
C PHE A 365 -8.34 -2.03 0.44
N PHE A 366 -7.98 -1.13 -0.46
CA PHE A 366 -8.27 -1.18 -1.90
C PHE A 366 -7.18 -0.32 -2.55
N GLN A 367 -6.90 -0.56 -3.82
CA GLN A 367 -5.80 0.12 -4.51
C GLN A 367 -6.02 1.63 -4.56
N ASN A 368 -4.97 2.42 -4.32
CA ASN A 368 -5.09 3.87 -4.16
C ASN A 368 -4.92 4.66 -5.47
N ASN A 369 -4.75 3.97 -6.59
CA ASN A 369 -4.64 4.57 -7.92
C ASN A 369 -5.66 3.86 -8.80
N ASN A 370 -6.84 4.47 -8.97
CA ASN A 370 -7.91 3.89 -9.76
C ASN A 370 -7.54 3.76 -11.24
N SER A 371 -6.84 4.77 -11.77
CA SER A 371 -6.56 4.91 -13.21
C SER A 371 -5.83 3.70 -13.80
N VAL A 372 -4.93 3.08 -13.02
CA VAL A 372 -4.11 1.95 -13.47
C VAL A 372 -4.76 0.58 -13.25
N LEU A 373 -5.90 0.50 -12.55
CA LEU A 373 -6.54 -0.79 -12.25
C LEU A 373 -7.09 -1.48 -13.48
N THR A 374 -7.69 -0.74 -14.42
CA THR A 374 -8.17 -1.33 -15.68
C THR A 374 -7.02 -1.90 -16.52
N PRO A 375 -5.91 -1.18 -16.76
CA PRO A 375 -4.71 -1.77 -17.37
C PRO A 375 -4.17 -3.00 -16.62
N LEU A 376 -4.12 -2.95 -15.29
CA LEU A 376 -3.61 -4.06 -14.47
C LEU A 376 -4.48 -5.32 -14.58
N THR A 377 -5.79 -5.20 -14.36
CA THR A 377 -6.71 -6.35 -14.43
C THR A 377 -6.80 -6.91 -15.85
N THR A 378 -6.73 -6.04 -16.86
CA THR A 378 -6.63 -6.46 -18.27
C THR A 378 -5.37 -7.28 -18.52
N TYR A 379 -4.21 -6.85 -18.03
CA TYR A 379 -2.98 -7.60 -18.17
C TYR A 379 -3.03 -8.95 -17.44
N VAL A 380 -3.59 -9.00 -16.23
CA VAL A 380 -3.78 -10.26 -15.49
C VAL A 380 -4.69 -11.22 -16.26
N ARG A 381 -5.79 -10.72 -16.83
CA ARG A 381 -6.68 -11.50 -17.70
C ARG A 381 -5.92 -12.11 -18.88
N ASP A 382 -5.21 -11.26 -19.63
CA ASP A 382 -4.54 -11.66 -20.87
C ASP A 382 -3.38 -12.63 -20.59
N ALA A 383 -2.71 -12.47 -19.44
CA ALA A 383 -1.69 -13.41 -18.96
C ALA A 383 -2.29 -14.78 -18.59
N LEU A 384 -3.47 -14.82 -17.98
CA LEU A 384 -4.14 -16.07 -17.65
C LEU A 384 -4.73 -16.77 -18.87
N LEU A 385 -5.22 -15.99 -19.84
CA LEU A 385 -5.98 -16.47 -21.00
C LEU A 385 -5.29 -16.08 -22.33
N PRO A 386 -4.04 -16.50 -22.57
CA PRO A 386 -3.35 -16.15 -23.80
C PRO A 386 -4.03 -16.80 -25.01
N ALA A 387 -3.99 -16.12 -26.15
CA ALA A 387 -4.59 -16.59 -27.38
C ALA A 387 -4.03 -17.97 -27.80
N GLY A 388 -4.91 -18.93 -28.05
CA GLY A 388 -4.54 -20.29 -28.49
C GLY A 388 -4.18 -21.27 -27.38
N ALA A 389 -4.17 -20.86 -26.11
CA ALA A 389 -4.01 -21.78 -24.99
C ALA A 389 -5.28 -22.59 -24.69
N ALA A 390 -5.11 -23.72 -24.00
CA ALA A 390 -6.23 -24.49 -23.48
C ALA A 390 -7.10 -23.63 -22.56
N PRO A 391 -8.44 -23.72 -22.66
CA PRO A 391 -9.33 -22.87 -21.89
C PRO A 391 -9.22 -23.21 -20.40
N LEU A 392 -8.93 -22.21 -19.58
CA LEU A 392 -9.06 -22.30 -18.14
C LEU A 392 -10.52 -22.05 -17.78
N THR A 393 -11.10 -22.94 -16.99
CA THR A 393 -12.51 -22.89 -16.60
C THR A 393 -12.70 -22.40 -15.18
N HIS A 394 -11.67 -22.50 -14.33
CA HIS A 394 -11.72 -22.15 -12.93
C HIS A 394 -10.70 -21.06 -12.57
N LEU A 395 -11.07 -20.14 -11.69
CA LEU A 395 -10.19 -19.12 -11.12
C LEU A 395 -10.21 -19.19 -9.59
N VAL A 396 -9.04 -19.19 -8.98
CA VAL A 396 -8.87 -18.97 -7.55
C VAL A 396 -8.17 -17.64 -7.34
N ASP A 397 -8.83 -16.69 -6.68
CA ASP A 397 -8.27 -15.40 -6.28
C ASP A 397 -7.87 -15.47 -4.80
N THR A 398 -6.58 -15.57 -4.53
CA THR A 398 -6.05 -15.70 -3.16
C THR A 398 -5.65 -14.33 -2.61
N TYR A 399 -5.98 -14.09 -1.33
CA TYR A 399 -5.89 -12.77 -0.71
C TYR A 399 -6.79 -11.75 -1.42
N CYS A 400 -7.99 -12.18 -1.82
CA CYS A 400 -8.83 -11.44 -2.78
C CYS A 400 -9.33 -10.08 -2.27
N GLY A 401 -9.22 -9.78 -0.97
CA GLY A 401 -9.71 -8.53 -0.40
C GLY A 401 -11.19 -8.30 -0.72
N ALA A 402 -11.51 -7.15 -1.33
CA ALA A 402 -12.87 -6.80 -1.76
C ALA A 402 -13.29 -7.43 -3.11
N GLY A 403 -12.50 -8.37 -3.64
CA GLY A 403 -12.79 -9.17 -4.83
C GLY A 403 -12.35 -8.55 -6.15
N LEU A 404 -11.28 -7.74 -6.17
CA LEU A 404 -10.86 -6.99 -7.38
C LEU A 404 -10.68 -7.92 -8.58
N PHE A 405 -9.80 -8.92 -8.48
CA PHE A 405 -9.50 -9.83 -9.59
C PHE A 405 -10.64 -10.82 -9.81
N ALA A 406 -11.17 -11.44 -8.75
CA ALA A 406 -12.31 -12.36 -8.85
C ALA A 406 -13.49 -11.76 -9.64
N ILE A 407 -13.88 -10.51 -9.34
CA ILE A 407 -15.06 -9.87 -9.95
C ILE A 407 -14.76 -9.35 -11.35
N THR A 408 -13.58 -8.74 -11.57
CA THR A 408 -13.22 -8.21 -12.90
C THR A 408 -12.97 -9.32 -13.91
N LEU A 409 -12.54 -10.50 -13.47
CA LEU A 409 -12.24 -11.63 -14.34
C LEU A 409 -13.38 -12.64 -14.46
N ALA A 410 -14.43 -12.57 -13.62
CA ALA A 410 -15.47 -13.59 -13.52
C ALA A 410 -16.14 -13.97 -14.85
N ALA A 411 -16.33 -13.01 -15.75
CA ALA A 411 -16.96 -13.26 -17.05
C ALA A 411 -16.19 -14.26 -17.95
N HIS A 412 -14.92 -14.54 -17.62
CA HIS A 412 -14.06 -15.42 -18.39
C HIS A 412 -13.92 -16.83 -17.81
N PHE A 413 -14.51 -17.10 -16.65
CA PHE A 413 -14.39 -18.37 -15.96
C PHE A 413 -15.78 -18.95 -15.66
N ALA A 414 -15.90 -20.28 -15.74
CA ALA A 414 -17.12 -20.98 -15.37
C ALA A 414 -17.32 -20.97 -13.85
N THR A 415 -16.24 -20.96 -13.06
CA THR A 415 -16.31 -20.90 -11.60
C THR A 415 -15.15 -20.10 -11.03
N VAL A 416 -15.45 -19.25 -10.05
CA VAL A 416 -14.50 -18.36 -9.37
C VAL A 416 -14.62 -18.55 -7.86
N ALA A 417 -13.48 -18.73 -7.19
CA ALA A 417 -13.37 -18.78 -5.74
C ALA A 417 -12.41 -17.69 -5.26
N GLY A 418 -12.92 -16.71 -4.50
CA GLY A 418 -12.12 -15.76 -3.76
C GLY A 418 -11.85 -16.25 -2.34
N ILE A 419 -10.60 -16.20 -1.90
CA ILE A 419 -10.16 -16.68 -0.59
C ILE A 419 -9.47 -15.56 0.16
N GLU A 420 -9.96 -15.27 1.36
CA GLU A 420 -9.52 -14.15 2.17
C GLU A 420 -9.59 -14.50 3.66
N LEU A 421 -8.71 -13.91 4.47
CA LEU A 421 -8.68 -14.12 5.91
C LEU A 421 -9.64 -13.17 6.65
N SER A 422 -9.75 -11.94 6.15
CA SER A 422 -10.57 -10.87 6.72
C SER A 422 -12.07 -11.09 6.47
N PRO A 423 -12.88 -11.30 7.53
CA PRO A 423 -14.33 -11.44 7.38
C PRO A 423 -14.99 -10.19 6.80
N ASP A 424 -14.42 -9.01 7.03
CA ASP A 424 -14.94 -7.73 6.55
C ASP A 424 -14.73 -7.61 5.04
N SER A 425 -13.55 -8.02 4.57
CA SER A 425 -13.21 -8.08 3.15
C SER A 425 -14.11 -9.06 2.40
N ILE A 426 -14.38 -10.24 2.96
CA ILE A 426 -15.31 -11.23 2.38
C ILE A 426 -16.72 -10.66 2.26
N ARG A 427 -17.22 -9.95 3.29
CA ARG A 427 -18.55 -9.31 3.20
C ARG A 427 -18.59 -8.27 2.09
N SER A 428 -17.53 -7.48 1.93
CA SER A 428 -17.39 -6.56 0.80
C SER A 428 -17.36 -7.31 -0.53
N ALA A 429 -16.54 -8.35 -0.68
CA ALA A 429 -16.41 -9.10 -1.92
C ALA A 429 -17.72 -9.78 -2.34
N THR A 430 -18.43 -10.42 -1.40
CA THR A 430 -19.75 -11.02 -1.64
C THR A 430 -20.79 -9.97 -2.04
N ARG A 431 -20.81 -8.81 -1.36
CA ARG A 431 -21.68 -7.69 -1.75
C ARG A 431 -21.33 -7.18 -3.15
N ASN A 432 -20.04 -7.05 -3.46
CA ASN A 432 -19.56 -6.56 -4.74
C ASN A 432 -19.91 -7.53 -5.88
N ALA A 433 -19.80 -8.84 -5.68
CA ALA A 433 -20.26 -9.79 -6.69
C ALA A 433 -21.76 -9.66 -6.97
N ALA A 434 -22.59 -9.51 -5.92
CA ALA A 434 -24.02 -9.26 -6.08
C ALA A 434 -24.31 -7.91 -6.78
N LEU A 435 -23.58 -6.85 -6.43
CA LEU A 435 -23.69 -5.53 -7.08
C LEU A 435 -23.38 -5.57 -8.58
N ASN A 436 -22.46 -6.45 -8.98
CA ASN A 436 -22.08 -6.66 -10.37
C ASN A 436 -22.88 -7.76 -11.07
N GLY A 437 -23.95 -8.25 -10.45
CA GLY A 437 -24.85 -9.24 -11.05
C GLY A 437 -24.20 -10.61 -11.27
N LEU A 438 -23.14 -10.95 -10.53
CA LEU A 438 -22.50 -12.26 -10.64
C LEU A 438 -23.34 -13.33 -9.91
N PRO A 439 -23.66 -14.45 -10.57
CA PRO A 439 -24.36 -15.57 -9.94
C PRO A 439 -23.59 -16.13 -8.74
N ALA A 440 -24.31 -16.45 -7.67
CA ALA A 440 -23.72 -16.93 -6.42
C ALA A 440 -23.13 -18.35 -6.53
N ASP A 441 -23.52 -19.12 -7.54
CA ASP A 441 -22.93 -20.41 -7.89
C ASP A 441 -21.68 -20.27 -8.77
N GLN A 442 -21.57 -19.19 -9.55
CA GLN A 442 -20.39 -18.88 -10.36
C GLN A 442 -19.25 -18.27 -9.53
N CYS A 443 -19.54 -17.28 -8.67
CA CYS A 443 -18.51 -16.51 -7.95
C CYS A 443 -18.75 -16.55 -6.44
N THR A 444 -17.88 -17.25 -5.71
CA THR A 444 -18.00 -17.45 -4.26
C THR A 444 -16.80 -16.92 -3.50
N PHE A 445 -17.04 -16.38 -2.30
CA PHE A 445 -15.98 -15.89 -1.40
C PHE A 445 -16.01 -16.66 -0.08
N ARG A 446 -14.84 -17.11 0.36
CA ARG A 446 -14.71 -18.01 1.50
C ARG A 446 -13.64 -17.49 2.45
N ALA A 447 -13.90 -17.68 3.74
CA ALA A 447 -12.88 -17.50 4.76
C ALA A 447 -11.88 -18.65 4.64
N GLY A 448 -10.61 -18.33 4.41
CA GLY A 448 -9.53 -19.29 4.37
C GLY A 448 -8.37 -18.84 5.23
N ASP A 449 -7.88 -19.73 6.08
CA ASP A 449 -6.52 -19.58 6.60
C ASP A 449 -5.55 -19.87 5.44
N ALA A 450 -4.45 -19.12 5.34
CA ALA A 450 -3.40 -19.36 4.35
C ALA A 450 -2.91 -20.82 4.37
N ALA A 451 -2.99 -21.47 5.53
CA ALA A 451 -2.62 -22.87 5.74
C ALA A 451 -3.57 -23.91 5.12
N ASP A 452 -4.76 -23.52 4.64
CA ASP A 452 -5.76 -24.48 4.10
C ASP A 452 -6.59 -23.90 2.94
N ILE A 453 -6.02 -22.97 2.16
CA ILE A 453 -6.69 -22.28 1.05
C ILE A 453 -7.23 -23.27 0.02
N PHE A 454 -6.44 -24.26 -0.39
CA PHE A 454 -6.84 -25.18 -1.45
C PHE A 454 -7.81 -26.27 -0.97
N SER A 455 -8.01 -26.42 0.34
CA SER A 455 -9.04 -27.34 0.83
C SER A 455 -10.45 -26.87 0.51
N ALA A 456 -10.62 -25.54 0.36
CA ALA A 456 -11.86 -24.93 -0.03
C ALA A 456 -12.20 -25.21 -1.51
N VAL A 457 -11.23 -25.56 -2.36
CA VAL A 457 -11.42 -25.73 -3.82
C VAL A 457 -10.95 -27.11 -4.31
N LYS A 458 -11.09 -28.16 -3.47
CA LYS A 458 -10.68 -29.54 -3.80
C LYS A 458 -11.38 -30.11 -5.04
N ASP A 459 -12.55 -29.58 -5.36
CA ASP A 459 -13.36 -29.94 -6.52
C ASP A 459 -12.86 -29.29 -7.82
N PHE A 460 -11.94 -28.33 -7.76
CA PHE A 460 -11.43 -27.64 -8.94
C PHE A 460 -10.39 -28.50 -9.66
N PRO A 461 -10.54 -28.75 -10.98
CA PRO A 461 -9.54 -29.46 -11.76
C PRO A 461 -8.30 -28.59 -11.94
N ALA A 462 -7.20 -28.96 -11.29
CA ALA A 462 -5.93 -28.23 -11.34
C ALA A 462 -5.48 -27.84 -12.76
N ALA A 463 -5.57 -28.78 -13.72
CA ALA A 463 -5.19 -28.57 -15.12
C ALA A 463 -6.07 -27.56 -15.89
N GLN A 464 -7.20 -27.14 -15.33
CA GLN A 464 -8.07 -26.10 -15.90
C GLN A 464 -8.24 -24.89 -14.96
N THR A 465 -7.40 -24.80 -13.92
CA THR A 465 -7.49 -23.77 -12.89
C THR A 465 -6.36 -22.73 -13.05
N ALA A 466 -6.75 -21.46 -13.01
CA ALA A 466 -5.88 -20.32 -12.80
C ALA A 466 -5.83 -19.94 -11.32
N VAL A 467 -4.68 -19.45 -10.85
CA VAL A 467 -4.57 -18.82 -9.52
C VAL A 467 -4.05 -17.40 -9.66
N VAL A 468 -4.72 -16.43 -9.04
CA VAL A 468 -4.18 -15.08 -8.79
C VAL A 468 -3.75 -14.99 -7.33
N ILE A 469 -2.58 -14.40 -7.10
CA ILE A 469 -2.01 -14.20 -5.77
C ILE A 469 -1.73 -12.71 -5.59
N ASP A 470 -2.39 -12.06 -4.62
CA ASP A 470 -2.12 -10.66 -4.25
C ASP A 470 -1.86 -10.54 -2.73
N PRO A 471 -0.72 -11.06 -2.23
CA PRO A 471 -0.48 -11.19 -0.81
C PRO A 471 -0.05 -9.85 -0.18
N PRO A 472 -0.10 -9.74 1.16
CA PRO A 472 0.45 -8.59 1.87
C PRO A 472 1.96 -8.43 1.63
N ARG A 473 2.53 -7.28 2.03
CA ARG A 473 3.97 -6.95 1.86
C ARG A 473 4.99 -7.97 2.37
N LYS A 474 4.59 -8.91 3.22
CA LYS A 474 5.44 -10.01 3.72
C LYS A 474 5.58 -11.17 2.71
N GLY A 475 4.83 -11.14 1.62
CA GLY A 475 4.69 -12.23 0.67
C GLY A 475 3.80 -13.36 1.19
N CYS A 476 3.88 -14.50 0.52
CA CYS A 476 3.25 -15.74 0.92
C CYS A 476 4.01 -16.40 2.08
N ASP A 477 3.30 -17.17 2.90
CA ASP A 477 3.95 -18.08 3.85
C ASP A 477 4.22 -19.44 3.21
N GLU A 478 5.16 -20.18 3.80
CA GLU A 478 5.57 -21.49 3.28
C GLU A 478 4.40 -22.51 3.22
N PRO A 479 3.48 -22.60 4.19
CA PRO A 479 2.31 -23.46 4.08
C PRO A 479 1.46 -23.17 2.83
N PHE A 480 1.24 -21.90 2.49
CA PHE A 480 0.54 -21.54 1.25
C PHE A 480 1.32 -21.99 0.01
N LEU A 481 2.62 -21.69 -0.05
CA LEU A 481 3.43 -22.04 -1.22
C LEU A 481 3.51 -23.57 -1.44
N ARG A 482 3.57 -24.35 -0.36
CA ARG A 482 3.48 -25.82 -0.41
C ARG A 482 2.16 -26.28 -1.02
N GLN A 483 1.03 -25.73 -0.58
CA GLN A 483 -0.26 -26.09 -1.17
C GLN A 483 -0.36 -25.70 -2.65
N LEU A 484 0.21 -24.57 -3.06
CA LEU A 484 0.25 -24.18 -4.47
C LEU A 484 1.06 -25.19 -5.31
N VAL A 485 2.22 -25.60 -4.80
CA VAL A 485 3.08 -26.63 -5.42
C VAL A 485 2.42 -28.00 -5.44
N ASP A 486 1.59 -28.34 -4.45
CA ASP A 486 0.85 -29.61 -4.42
C ASP A 486 -0.35 -29.58 -5.39
N PHE A 487 -1.10 -28.47 -5.41
CA PHE A 487 -2.28 -28.29 -6.25
C PHE A 487 -1.94 -28.20 -7.75
N ARG A 488 -0.81 -27.57 -8.10
CA ARG A 488 -0.31 -27.41 -9.49
C ARG A 488 -1.35 -26.89 -10.49
N PRO A 489 -1.92 -25.69 -10.25
CA PRO A 489 -2.81 -25.04 -11.23
C PRO A 489 -2.08 -24.81 -12.56
N ALA A 490 -2.81 -24.85 -13.68
CA ALA A 490 -2.24 -24.67 -15.01
C ALA A 490 -1.52 -23.31 -15.19
N ALA A 491 -2.01 -22.26 -14.53
CA ALA A 491 -1.41 -20.93 -14.56
C ALA A 491 -1.48 -20.23 -13.20
N VAL A 492 -0.45 -19.45 -12.88
CA VAL A 492 -0.39 -18.60 -11.69
C VAL A 492 0.02 -17.19 -12.10
N VAL A 493 -0.73 -16.20 -11.65
CA VAL A 493 -0.34 -14.78 -11.74
C VAL A 493 -0.15 -14.23 -10.34
N TYR A 494 1.09 -13.89 -10.01
CA TYR A 494 1.45 -13.30 -8.73
C TYR A 494 1.57 -11.78 -8.91
N VAL A 495 0.65 -11.03 -8.30
CA VAL A 495 0.68 -9.57 -8.17
C VAL A 495 1.30 -9.19 -6.81
N SER A 496 2.21 -8.22 -6.77
CA SER A 496 2.82 -7.82 -5.50
C SER A 496 3.29 -6.38 -5.45
N CYS A 497 2.97 -5.71 -4.34
CA CYS A 497 3.55 -4.43 -3.96
C CYS A 497 4.94 -4.53 -3.29
N ASN A 498 5.44 -5.73 -3.01
CA ASN A 498 6.81 -5.97 -2.55
C ASN A 498 7.50 -7.00 -3.45
N VAL A 499 8.21 -6.46 -4.43
CA VAL A 499 8.89 -7.24 -5.48
C VAL A 499 9.96 -8.19 -4.93
N HIS A 500 10.55 -7.87 -3.77
CA HIS A 500 11.60 -8.69 -3.14
C HIS A 500 11.01 -9.97 -2.54
N THR A 501 9.86 -9.88 -1.86
CA THR A 501 9.17 -11.07 -1.37
C THR A 501 8.55 -11.88 -2.51
N GLN A 502 8.06 -11.24 -3.57
CA GLN A 502 7.61 -11.96 -4.77
C GLN A 502 8.75 -12.77 -5.39
N ALA A 503 9.93 -12.16 -5.59
CA ALA A 503 11.09 -12.86 -6.13
C ALA A 503 11.49 -14.06 -5.26
N ARG A 504 11.54 -13.87 -3.93
CA ARG A 504 11.78 -14.96 -2.96
C ARG A 504 10.79 -16.11 -3.14
N ASP A 505 9.50 -15.80 -3.21
CA ASP A 505 8.42 -16.78 -3.23
C ASP A 505 8.35 -17.51 -4.58
N VAL A 506 8.48 -16.79 -5.69
CA VAL A 506 8.59 -17.37 -7.04
C VAL A 506 9.80 -18.30 -7.12
N GLY A 507 10.96 -17.84 -6.67
CA GLY A 507 12.17 -18.66 -6.62
C GLY A 507 12.02 -19.91 -5.76
N TRP A 508 11.33 -19.81 -4.63
CA TRP A 508 11.00 -20.96 -3.79
C TRP A 508 10.12 -21.96 -4.53
N VAL A 509 9.05 -21.51 -5.19
CA VAL A 509 8.16 -22.37 -5.98
C VAL A 509 8.94 -23.12 -7.06
N LEU A 510 9.79 -22.43 -7.83
CA LEU A 510 10.59 -23.07 -8.88
C LEU A 510 11.51 -24.16 -8.33
N ARG A 511 12.24 -23.88 -7.23
CA ARG A 511 13.13 -24.87 -6.60
C ARG A 511 12.38 -26.07 -6.04
N GLU A 512 11.20 -25.88 -5.44
CA GLU A 512 10.41 -27.01 -4.94
C GLU A 512 9.83 -27.84 -6.08
N MET A 513 9.35 -27.20 -7.15
CA MET A 513 8.87 -27.91 -8.33
C MET A 513 9.96 -28.80 -8.92
N GLU A 514 11.22 -28.34 -8.95
CA GLU A 514 12.34 -29.12 -9.51
C GLU A 514 12.62 -30.42 -8.75
N LYS A 515 12.26 -30.50 -7.46
CA LYS A 515 12.43 -31.71 -6.65
C LYS A 515 11.37 -32.79 -6.91
N LEU A 516 10.25 -32.42 -7.53
CA LEU A 516 9.13 -33.32 -7.79
C LEU A 516 9.27 -34.01 -9.14
N GLU A 517 8.46 -35.03 -9.42
CA GLU A 517 8.32 -35.57 -10.78
C GLU A 517 7.16 -34.88 -11.52
N GLY A 518 7.18 -34.92 -12.86
CA GLY A 518 6.15 -34.36 -13.71
C GLY A 518 6.32 -32.86 -14.03
N PRO A 519 5.25 -32.20 -14.51
CA PRO A 519 5.28 -30.84 -15.02
C PRO A 519 5.90 -29.81 -14.08
N LYS A 520 6.62 -28.82 -14.64
CA LYS A 520 7.30 -27.74 -13.92
C LYS A 520 6.71 -26.39 -14.24
N TYR A 521 6.82 -25.44 -13.31
CA TYR A 521 6.52 -24.06 -13.64
C TYR A 521 7.67 -23.43 -14.40
N THR A 522 7.34 -22.73 -15.48
CA THR A 522 8.22 -21.76 -16.13
C THR A 522 7.72 -20.35 -15.84
N VAL A 523 8.62 -19.42 -15.57
CA VAL A 523 8.27 -17.99 -15.46
C VAL A 523 8.19 -17.42 -16.87
N GLU A 524 6.98 -17.16 -17.37
CA GLU A 524 6.79 -16.64 -18.73
C GLU A 524 7.12 -15.15 -18.82
N SER A 525 6.77 -14.39 -17.79
CA SER A 525 7.07 -12.96 -17.76
C SER A 525 7.08 -12.41 -16.33
N VAL A 526 7.87 -11.36 -16.13
CA VAL A 526 7.87 -10.54 -14.92
C VAL A 526 8.01 -9.09 -15.35
N ARG A 527 7.17 -8.19 -14.83
CA ARG A 527 7.30 -6.75 -15.08
C ARG A 527 6.70 -5.90 -13.98
N GLY A 528 7.10 -4.63 -13.95
CA GLY A 528 6.54 -3.62 -13.05
C GLY A 528 5.25 -2.98 -13.58
N PHE A 529 4.45 -2.45 -12.67
CA PHE A 529 3.34 -1.52 -12.89
C PHE A 529 3.52 -0.33 -11.97
N ASP A 530 3.37 0.86 -12.53
CA ASP A 530 3.46 2.09 -11.75
C ASP A 530 2.12 2.46 -11.11
N LEU A 531 1.84 1.88 -9.94
CA LEU A 531 0.68 2.29 -9.14
C LEU A 531 0.90 3.57 -8.34
N PHE A 532 2.15 4.02 -8.22
CA PHE A 532 2.52 5.15 -7.39
C PHE A 532 3.52 6.08 -8.11
N PRO A 533 3.09 6.78 -9.18
CA PRO A 533 3.91 7.79 -9.83
C PRO A 533 4.47 8.81 -8.84
N GLN A 534 5.65 9.37 -9.17
CA GLN A 534 6.42 10.27 -8.30
C GLN A 534 7.07 9.62 -7.08
N THR A 535 6.86 8.32 -6.85
CA THR A 535 7.45 7.57 -5.73
C THR A 535 8.36 6.45 -6.22
N ALA A 536 9.21 5.93 -5.33
CA ALA A 536 10.04 4.77 -5.59
C ALA A 536 9.29 3.42 -5.63
N HIS A 537 8.02 3.38 -5.21
CA HIS A 537 7.25 2.14 -5.16
C HIS A 537 6.91 1.62 -6.56
N VAL A 538 6.98 0.30 -6.72
CA VAL A 538 6.60 -0.43 -7.92
C VAL A 538 5.78 -1.65 -7.51
N GLU A 539 4.64 -1.84 -8.17
CA GLU A 539 3.90 -3.09 -8.14
C GLU A 539 4.51 -4.01 -9.20
N SER A 540 4.53 -5.32 -9.01
CA SER A 540 5.05 -6.26 -10.01
C SER A 540 4.06 -7.38 -10.26
N VAL A 541 4.03 -7.86 -11.50
CA VAL A 541 3.26 -9.03 -11.91
C VAL A 541 4.22 -10.08 -12.47
N ALA A 542 4.18 -11.28 -11.91
CA ALA A 542 4.91 -12.45 -12.38
C ALA A 542 3.92 -13.51 -12.86
N VAL A 543 4.18 -14.07 -14.04
CA VAL A 543 3.32 -15.06 -14.69
C VAL A 543 4.07 -16.39 -14.73
N LEU A 544 3.51 -17.41 -14.09
CA LEU A 544 4.04 -18.76 -14.08
C LEU A 544 3.06 -19.68 -14.82
N ARG A 545 3.59 -20.53 -15.69
CA ARG A 545 2.82 -21.52 -16.45
C ARG A 545 3.36 -22.91 -16.17
N LEU A 546 2.46 -23.85 -15.92
CA LEU A 546 2.85 -25.24 -15.78
C LEU A 546 3.16 -25.80 -17.18
N SER A 547 4.31 -26.44 -17.34
CA SER A 547 4.70 -27.09 -18.59
C SER A 547 3.65 -28.14 -18.97
N SER A 548 3.37 -28.27 -20.27
CA SER A 548 2.44 -29.29 -20.78
C SER A 548 2.97 -30.70 -20.59
#